data_AF-A0A132GZN0-F1
#
_entry.id   AF-A0A132GZN0-F1
#
_cell.length_a   1.000
_cell.length_b   1.000
_cell.length_c   1.000
_cell.angle_alpha   90.00
_cell.angle_beta   90.00
_cell.angle_gamma   90.00
#
_symmetry.space_group_name_H-M   'P 1'
#
loop_
_entity.id
_entity.type
_entity.pdbx_description
1 polymer ?
#
loop_
_entity_poly.entity_id
_entity_poly.type
_entity_poly.pdbx_seq_one_letter_code
_entity_poly.pdbx_strand_id
1 'polypeptide(L)' 'RTLQTLRDNGTLAYSQIERKTYYKPEDVKSIIPLVEKRKRDDILRNRRKADKESPSCGTLKRCQDE' A
#
# COMPACT_ATOMS: atom_id res chain seq x y z
N ARG A 1 -3.73 -12.31 -3.37
CA ARG A 1 -3.00 -11.08 -3.76
C ARG A 1 -1.92 -10.67 -2.74
N THR A 2 -2.12 -10.82 -1.43
CA THR A 2 -1.13 -10.43 -0.39
C THR A 2 0.21 -11.18 -0.45
N LEU A 3 0.23 -12.52 -0.46
CA LEU A 3 1.49 -13.30 -0.52
C LEU A 3 2.27 -13.10 -1.82
N GLN A 4 1.53 -12.85 -2.90
CA GLN A 4 2.08 -12.55 -4.22
C GLN A 4 2.96 -11.28 -4.17
N THR A 5 2.40 -10.18 -3.66
CA THR A 5 3.13 -8.92 -3.50
C THR A 5 4.30 -9.04 -2.54
N LEU A 6 4.21 -9.83 -1.47
CA LEU A 6 5.33 -10.05 -0.53
C LEU A 6 6.51 -10.78 -1.15
N ARG A 7 6.22 -11.72 -2.05
CA ARG A 7 7.23 -12.39 -2.87
C ARG A 7 7.87 -11.41 -3.85
N ASP A 8 7.05 -10.66 -4.58
CA ASP A 8 7.51 -9.70 -5.59
C ASP A 8 8.34 -8.55 -4.95
N ASN A 9 8.03 -8.19 -3.70
CA ASN A 9 8.78 -7.23 -2.89
C ASN A 9 10.02 -7.83 -2.19
N GLY A 10 10.29 -9.14 -2.34
CA GLY A 10 11.44 -9.81 -1.73
C GLY A 10 11.41 -9.90 -0.20
N THR A 11 10.24 -9.71 0.43
CA THR A 11 10.10 -9.70 1.90
C THR A 11 9.76 -11.07 2.48
N LEU A 12 9.33 -12.01 1.63
CA LEU A 12 8.93 -13.35 2.03
C LEU A 12 9.80 -14.39 1.31
N ALA A 13 10.52 -15.20 2.10
CA ALA A 13 11.26 -16.32 1.59
C ALA A 13 10.29 -17.36 0.99
N TYR A 14 10.66 -17.91 -0.16
CA TYR A 14 9.86 -18.90 -0.86
C TYR A 14 10.77 -19.94 -1.50
N SER A 15 10.22 -21.14 -1.66
CA SER A 15 10.82 -22.20 -2.44
C SER A 15 9.92 -22.52 -3.63
N GLN A 16 10.51 -22.62 -4.83
CA GLN A 16 9.78 -22.99 -6.03
C GLN A 16 10.12 -24.43 -6.41
N ILE A 17 9.10 -25.28 -6.52
CA ILE A 17 9.22 -26.66 -6.98
C ILE A 17 8.13 -26.87 -8.02
N GLU A 18 8.50 -27.27 -9.24
CA GLU A 18 7.56 -27.55 -10.35
C GLU A 18 6.46 -26.50 -10.52
N ARG A 19 6.86 -25.23 -10.64
CA ARG A 19 5.97 -24.06 -10.82
C ARG A 19 5.03 -23.77 -9.63
N LYS A 20 5.08 -24.56 -8.56
CA LYS A 20 4.40 -24.26 -7.30
C LYS A 20 5.33 -23.52 -6.36
N THR A 21 4.79 -22.48 -5.73
CA THR A 21 5.49 -21.69 -4.71
C THR A 21 5.07 -22.18 -3.34
N TYR A 22 6.04 -22.61 -2.55
CA TYR A 22 5.86 -23.07 -1.18
C TYR A 22 6.43 -22.05 -0.22
N TYR A 23 5.71 -21.84 0.88
CA TYR A 23 6.10 -20.92 1.94
C TYR A 23 6.23 -21.68 3.24
N LYS A 24 7.19 -21.27 4.07
CA LYS A 24 7.30 -21.78 5.43
C LYS A 24 6.21 -21.16 6.31
N PRO A 25 5.51 -21.95 7.14
CA PRO A 25 4.45 -21.43 7.98
C PRO A 25 4.98 -20.44 9.03
N GLU A 26 6.24 -20.57 9.47
CA GLU A 26 6.88 -19.62 10.39
C GLU A 26 6.99 -18.22 9.77
N ASP A 27 7.49 -18.16 8.53
CA ASP A 27 7.68 -16.91 7.79
C ASP A 27 6.33 -16.24 7.47
N VAL A 28 5.32 -17.03 7.10
CA VAL A 28 3.96 -16.53 6.84
C VAL A 28 3.32 -15.96 8.11
N LYS A 29 3.50 -16.62 9.27
CA LYS A 29 2.95 -16.12 10.54
C LYS A 29 3.63 -14.83 10.99
N SER A 30 4.93 -14.71 10.80
CA SER A 30 5.70 -13.51 11.17
C SER A 30 5.35 -12.29 10.30
N ILE A 31 5.00 -12.50 9.03
CA ILE A 31 4.77 -11.40 8.10
C ILE A 31 3.35 -10.81 8.18
N ILE A 32 2.36 -11.59 8.61
CA ILE A 32 0.97 -11.14 8.78
C ILE A 32 0.88 -9.85 9.63
N PRO A 33 1.43 -9.79 10.85
CA PRO A 33 1.32 -8.59 11.69
C PRO A 33 2.06 -7.39 11.09
N LEU A 34 3.18 -7.60 10.40
CA LEU A 34 3.93 -6.54 9.73
C LEU A 34 3.13 -5.91 8.59
N VAL A 35 2.43 -6.74 7.80
CA VAL A 35 1.59 -6.28 6.68
C VAL A 35 0.38 -5.52 7.18
N GLU A 36 -0.26 -5.99 8.25
CA GLU A 36 -1.38 -5.27 8.86
C GLU A 36 -0.97 -3.91 9.42
N LYS A 37 0.21 -3.84 10.07
CA LYS A 37 0.76 -2.59 10.57
C LYS A 37 1.05 -1.61 9.42
N ARG A 38 1.74 -2.06 8.36
CA ARG A 38 2.01 -1.23 7.17
C ARG A 38 0.73 -0.70 6.54
N LYS A 39 -0.32 -1.54 6.40
CA LYS A 39 -1.62 -1.08 5.89
C LYS A 39 -2.24 0.02 6.75
N ARG A 40 -2.19 -0.10 8.08
CA ARG A 40 -2.68 0.94 8.99
C ARG A 40 -1.88 2.24 8.85
N ASP A 41 -0.55 2.13 8.79
CA ASP A 41 0.35 3.27 8.62
C ASP A 41 0.14 3.96 7.27
N ASP A 42 -0.07 3.19 6.20
CA ASP A 42 -0.36 3.70 4.86
C ASP A 42 -1.71 4.44 4.83
N ILE A 43 -2.75 3.92 5.49
CA ILE A 43 -4.05 4.60 5.62
C ILE A 43 -3.89 5.93 6.38
N LEU A 44 -3.15 5.92 7.49
CA LEU A 44 -2.89 7.12 8.28
C LEU A 44 -2.06 8.15 7.50
N ARG A 45 -1.07 7.69 6.73
CA ARG A 45 -0.27 8.55 5.86
C ARG A 45 -1.11 9.11 4.71
N ASN A 46 -1.98 8.31 4.12
CA ASN A 46 -2.86 8.75 3.05
C ASN A 46 -3.83 9.84 3.53
N ARG A 47 -4.36 9.72 4.76
CA ARG A 47 -5.15 10.80 5.38
C ARG A 47 -4.37 12.10 5.49
N ARG A 48 -3.12 12.06 6.00
CA ARG A 48 -2.26 13.26 6.11
C ARG A 48 -1.85 13.87 4.76
N LYS A 49 -1.88 13.10 3.68
CA LYS A 49 -1.62 13.63 2.33
C LYS A 49 -2.81 14.43 1.79
N ALA A 50 -4.05 13.99 2.04
CA ALA A 50 -5.25 14.73 1.66
C ALA A 50 -5.32 16.12 2.33
N ASP A 51 -4.80 16.28 3.55
CA ASP A 51 -4.72 17.58 4.22
C ASP A 51 -3.64 18.53 3.65
N LYS A 52 -2.61 18.01 2.96
CA LYS A 52 -1.54 18.82 2.36
C LYS A 52 -1.80 19.21 0.90
N GLU A 53 -2.69 18.52 0.21
CA GLU A 53 -3.29 18.94 -1.07
C GLU A 53 -4.55 19.78 -0.82
N SER A 54 -4.46 20.76 0.09
CA SER A 54 -5.30 21.95 -0.01
C SER A 54 -4.60 22.91 -0.98
N PRO A 55 -5.11 23.14 -2.20
CA PRO A 55 -4.60 24.22 -3.02
C PRO A 55 -4.96 25.54 -2.32
N SER A 56 -3.97 26.15 -1.66
CA SER A 56 -4.07 27.56 -1.28
C SER A 56 -4.01 28.38 -2.56
N CYS A 57 -5.00 29.28 -2.73
CA CYS A 57 -5.12 30.31 -3.78
C CYS A 57 -5.50 29.74 -5.16
N GLY A 58 -6.59 30.12 -5.84
CA GLY A 58 -7.36 31.36 -5.80
C GLY A 58 -7.54 31.79 -7.26
N THR A 59 -8.71 31.56 -7.86
CA THR A 59 -9.16 32.40 -8.97
C THR A 59 -10.68 32.39 -9.00
N LEU A 60 -11.25 33.47 -8.49
CA LEU A 60 -12.61 33.88 -8.78
C LEU A 60 -12.67 34.15 -10.30
N LYS A 61 -13.05 33.15 -11.12
CA LYS A 61 -13.41 33.45 -12.51
C LYS A 61 -14.87 33.87 -12.55
N ARG A 62 -15.03 35.15 -12.26
CA ARG A 62 -16.20 35.97 -12.60
C ARG A 62 -16.31 36.04 -14.14
N CYS A 63 -17.55 36.02 -14.64
CA CYS A 63 -18.03 36.41 -15.98
C CYS A 63 -17.70 35.51 -17.19
N GLN A 64 -18.76 34.99 -17.83
CA GLN A 64 -19.20 35.20 -19.23
C GLN A 64 -20.50 34.39 -19.44
N ASP A 65 -21.68 35.02 -19.40
CA ASP A 65 -22.43 35.62 -20.54
C ASP A 65 -23.00 34.54 -21.50
N GLU A 66 -24.25 34.10 -21.25
CA GLU A 66 -25.42 34.14 -22.15
C GLU A 66 -26.69 33.64 -21.44
#